data_AF-A0A1N6Y523-F1
#
_entry.id   AF-A0A1N6Y523-F1
#
_cell.length_a   1.000
_cell.length_b   1.000
_cell.length_c   1.000
_cell.angle_alpha   90.00
_cell.angle_beta   90.00
_cell.angle_gamma   90.00
#
_symmetry.space_group_name_H-M   'P 1'
#
loop_
_entity.id
_entity.type
_entity.pdbx_description
1 polymer ?
#
loop_
_entity_poly.entity_id
_entity_poly.type
_entity_poly.pdbx_seq_one_letter_code
_entity_poly.pdbx_strand_id
1 'polypeptide(L)'
;MAENRIGDQAIEFLGSYYAKHEKKSGLLINRLVPTHQGTFADALFAYQKHDNCFFAVSLNISASNKLAHLLSTYKKKGLGRSRYLTAASIFGAAAYLCYLTGNWLMMALIPAILAVTGFILHSNLRKRYMQQQLKAAVDQLKQQPADHQWLGLQVSSLCWRGNAMADYLSKLCERKGIGLLTVGKRSRLTLRQEPRLATCRRTDFLSYYTQGDNLRRELSDQFMRVA
;
A
#
# COMPACT_ATOMS: atom_id res chain seq x y z
N MET A 1 0.24 20.65 -3.68
CA MET A 1 1.65 20.96 -4.01
C MET A 1 2.66 19.93 -3.47
N ALA A 2 2.52 19.38 -2.25
CA ALA A 2 3.48 18.39 -1.74
C ALA A 2 3.40 17.01 -2.43
N GLU A 3 2.20 16.59 -2.87
CA GLU A 3 1.94 15.29 -3.51
C GLU A 3 2.67 15.15 -4.87
N ASN A 4 2.63 16.20 -5.70
CA ASN A 4 3.35 16.21 -6.99
C ASN A 4 4.86 16.00 -6.83
N ARG A 5 5.48 16.64 -5.83
CA ARG A 5 6.94 16.54 -5.61
C ARG A 5 7.41 15.12 -5.28
N ILE A 6 6.57 14.33 -4.63
CA ILE A 6 6.89 12.94 -4.26
C ILE A 6 6.70 12.03 -5.47
N GLY A 7 5.63 12.30 -6.24
CA GLY A 7 5.43 11.73 -7.56
C GLY A 7 6.68 11.86 -8.41
N ASP A 8 7.14 13.08 -8.59
CA ASP A 8 8.31 13.41 -9.40
C ASP A 8 9.57 12.65 -8.93
N GLN A 9 9.85 12.65 -7.63
CA GLN A 9 11.02 11.96 -7.08
C GLN A 9 10.96 10.44 -7.25
N ALA A 10 9.80 9.84 -6.99
CA ALA A 10 9.63 8.40 -7.17
C ALA A 10 9.73 8.01 -8.65
N ILE A 11 9.20 8.85 -9.54
CA ILE A 11 9.28 8.66 -10.99
C ILE A 11 10.73 8.77 -11.47
N GLU A 12 11.46 9.79 -11.05
CA GLU A 12 12.87 10.01 -11.39
C GLU A 12 13.76 8.86 -10.87
N PHE A 13 13.51 8.41 -9.65
CA PHE A 13 14.22 7.27 -9.08
C PHE A 13 13.96 5.98 -9.86
N LEU A 14 12.71 5.69 -10.20
CA LEU A 14 12.39 4.48 -10.98
C LEU A 14 12.92 4.58 -12.41
N GLY A 15 12.83 5.75 -13.04
CA GLY A 15 13.41 6.00 -14.35
C GLY A 15 14.91 5.69 -14.38
N SER A 16 15.66 6.24 -13.41
CA SER A 16 17.10 5.96 -13.29
C SER A 16 17.42 4.52 -12.90
N TYR A 17 16.61 3.89 -12.02
CA TYR A 17 16.74 2.49 -11.63
C TYR A 17 16.65 1.56 -12.85
N TYR A 18 15.60 1.71 -13.67
CA TYR A 18 15.41 0.86 -14.85
C TYR A 18 16.36 1.21 -15.99
N ALA A 19 16.68 2.49 -16.21
CA ALA A 19 17.68 2.87 -17.21
C ALA A 19 19.04 2.22 -16.92
N LYS A 20 19.43 2.15 -15.64
CA LYS A 20 20.70 1.53 -15.22
C LYS A 20 20.68 0.01 -15.26
N HIS A 21 19.60 -0.62 -14.76
CA HIS A 21 19.52 -2.08 -14.67
C HIS A 21 19.29 -2.76 -16.02
N GLU A 22 18.48 -2.17 -16.89
CA GLU A 22 18.10 -2.80 -18.16
C GLU A 22 18.96 -2.34 -19.34
N LYS A 23 19.80 -1.31 -19.18
CA LYS A 23 20.67 -0.73 -20.24
C LYS A 23 19.92 -0.43 -21.56
N LYS A 24 18.64 -0.04 -21.48
CA LYS A 24 17.76 0.10 -22.65
C LYS A 24 17.44 1.57 -22.96
N SER A 25 17.64 1.92 -24.22
CA SER A 25 17.49 3.27 -24.79
C SER A 25 16.06 3.66 -25.17
N GLY A 26 15.04 2.89 -24.77
CA GLY A 26 13.63 3.11 -25.17
C GLY A 26 12.65 3.08 -24.00
N LEU A 27 13.01 3.66 -22.86
CA LEU A 27 12.12 3.76 -21.70
C LEU A 27 11.13 4.92 -21.91
N LEU A 28 9.86 4.59 -22.16
CA LEU A 28 8.78 5.57 -22.17
C LEU A 28 8.21 5.74 -20.77
N ILE A 29 7.95 6.99 -20.38
CA ILE A 29 7.42 7.37 -19.07
C ILE A 29 6.15 8.18 -19.29
N ASN A 30 5.00 7.57 -19.02
CA ASN A 30 3.70 8.25 -19.09
C ASN A 30 3.15 8.46 -17.70
N ARG A 31 2.56 9.63 -17.46
CA ARG A 31 1.93 10.00 -16.19
C ARG A 31 0.41 9.88 -16.31
N LEU A 32 -0.26 9.53 -15.21
CA LEU A 32 -1.72 9.48 -15.10
C LEU A 32 -2.38 8.63 -16.20
N VAL A 33 -1.92 7.39 -16.36
CA VAL A 33 -2.42 6.52 -17.43
C VAL A 33 -3.70 5.81 -17.00
N PRO A 34 -4.82 5.98 -17.71
CA PRO A 34 -6.05 5.27 -17.42
C PRO A 34 -5.95 3.79 -17.78
N THR A 35 -6.60 2.96 -16.98
CA THR A 35 -6.91 1.56 -17.28
C THR A 35 -8.32 1.48 -17.85
N HIS A 36 -8.60 0.42 -18.63
CA HIS A 36 -9.97 0.15 -19.11
C HIS A 36 -10.98 -0.09 -17.97
N GLN A 37 -10.51 -0.37 -16.76
CA GLN A 37 -11.35 -0.56 -15.56
C GLN A 37 -11.69 0.75 -14.83
N GLY A 38 -11.32 1.91 -15.40
CA GLY A 38 -11.63 3.23 -14.82
C GLY A 38 -10.71 3.63 -13.66
N THR A 39 -9.61 2.91 -13.43
CA THR A 39 -8.55 3.30 -12.48
C THR A 39 -7.37 3.94 -13.20
N PHE A 40 -6.53 4.70 -12.50
CA PHE A 40 -5.40 5.41 -13.10
C PHE A 40 -4.10 5.07 -12.39
N ALA A 41 -3.09 4.65 -13.16
CA ALA A 41 -1.73 4.53 -12.64
C ALA A 41 -1.08 5.93 -12.62
N ASP A 42 -0.47 6.31 -11.49
CA ASP A 42 0.15 7.63 -11.34
C ASP A 42 1.31 7.80 -12.32
N ALA A 43 2.09 6.74 -12.52
CA ALA A 43 3.01 6.62 -13.64
C ALA A 43 3.05 5.20 -14.19
N LEU A 44 3.26 5.10 -15.50
CA LEU A 44 3.47 3.86 -16.25
C LEU A 44 4.79 3.99 -17.00
N PHE A 45 5.72 3.08 -16.75
CA PHE A 45 6.93 2.95 -17.53
C PHE A 45 6.77 1.76 -18.47
N ALA A 46 7.17 1.93 -19.72
CA ALA A 46 7.12 0.86 -20.69
C ALA A 46 8.41 0.82 -21.51
N TYR A 47 8.88 -0.37 -21.83
CA TYR A 47 9.99 -0.57 -22.75
C TYR A 47 9.85 -1.90 -23.48
N GLN A 48 10.52 -2.03 -24.63
CA GLN A 48 10.52 -3.28 -25.40
C GLN A 48 11.63 -4.23 -24.91
N LYS A 49 11.27 -5.48 -24.60
CA LYS A 49 12.24 -6.49 -24.14
C LYS A 49 12.96 -7.16 -25.31
N HIS A 50 12.17 -7.69 -26.25
CA HIS A 50 12.54 -8.39 -27.49
C HIS A 50 11.44 -8.12 -28.52
N ASP A 51 11.59 -8.58 -29.76
CA ASP A 51 10.59 -8.42 -30.83
C ASP A 51 9.18 -8.73 -30.32
N ASN A 52 8.32 -7.70 -30.36
CA ASN A 52 6.92 -7.74 -29.95
C ASN A 52 6.64 -8.14 -28.48
N CYS A 53 7.65 -8.15 -27.60
CA CYS A 53 7.50 -8.35 -26.16
C CYS A 53 7.68 -7.03 -25.40
N PHE A 54 6.61 -6.50 -24.83
CA PHE A 54 6.62 -5.25 -24.06
C PHE A 54 6.66 -5.53 -22.56
N PHE A 55 7.47 -4.74 -21.85
CA PHE A 55 7.55 -4.75 -20.40
C PHE A 55 6.90 -3.49 -19.85
N ALA A 56 5.97 -3.64 -18.92
CA ALA A 56 5.25 -2.55 -18.28
C ALA A 56 5.54 -2.51 -16.78
N VAL A 57 5.72 -1.30 -16.26
CA VAL A 57 5.92 -1.03 -14.84
C VAL A 57 4.90 0.00 -14.38
N SER A 58 4.07 -0.35 -13.42
CA SER A 58 3.11 0.59 -12.84
C SER A 58 3.64 1.13 -11.52
N LEU A 59 3.49 2.44 -11.31
CA LEU A 59 3.77 3.14 -10.06
C LEU A 59 2.48 3.77 -9.56
N ASN A 60 2.15 3.47 -8.31
CA ASN A 60 1.02 4.06 -7.61
C ASN A 60 1.47 4.78 -6.34
N ILE A 61 1.03 6.02 -6.22
CA ILE A 61 1.33 6.99 -5.17
C ILE A 61 0.03 7.58 -4.61
N SER A 62 -1.09 7.54 -5.34
CA SER A 62 -2.39 7.99 -4.85
C SER A 62 -2.81 7.33 -3.53
N ALA A 63 -2.48 6.05 -3.31
CA ALA A 63 -2.72 5.35 -2.04
C ALA A 63 -1.79 5.80 -0.89
N SER A 64 -0.71 6.52 -1.19
CA SER A 64 0.36 6.93 -0.28
C SER A 64 -0.16 7.68 0.94
N ASN A 65 -0.94 8.75 0.74
CA ASN A 65 -1.38 9.62 1.83
C ASN A 65 -2.25 8.87 2.85
N LYS A 66 -3.17 8.04 2.35
CA LYS A 66 -4.04 7.22 3.20
C LYS A 66 -3.24 6.19 4.00
N LEU A 67 -2.31 5.49 3.34
CA LEU A 67 -1.46 4.50 3.99
C LEU A 67 -0.49 5.15 5.00
N ALA A 68 0.14 6.26 4.63
CA ALA A 68 1.01 7.05 5.49
C ALA A 68 0.28 7.56 6.73
N HIS A 69 -0.95 8.05 6.56
CA HIS A 69 -1.79 8.48 7.67
C HIS A 69 -2.13 7.31 8.61
N LEU A 70 -2.48 6.13 8.09
CA LEU A 70 -2.74 4.94 8.90
C LEU A 70 -1.51 4.49 9.69
N LEU A 71 -0.35 4.41 9.03
CA LEU A 71 0.90 4.00 9.65
C LEU A 71 1.35 4.99 10.73
N SER A 72 1.27 6.29 10.44
CA SER A 72 1.66 7.33 11.39
C SER A 72 0.69 7.45 12.57
N THR A 73 -0.61 7.27 12.34
CA THR A 73 -1.62 7.23 13.41
C THR A 73 -1.37 6.05 14.32
N TYR A 74 -1.12 4.86 13.78
CA TYR A 74 -0.80 3.69 14.57
C TYR A 74 0.50 3.88 15.37
N LYS A 75 1.53 4.48 14.76
CA LYS A 75 2.80 4.74 15.47
C LYS A 75 2.62 5.70 16.66
N LYS A 76 1.79 6.74 16.51
CA LYS A 76 1.56 7.76 17.55
C LYS A 76 0.56 7.33 18.62
N LYS A 77 -0.55 6.71 18.23
CA LYS A 77 -1.71 6.45 19.10
C LYS A 77 -1.93 4.96 19.39
N GLY A 78 -1.17 4.06 18.75
CA GLY A 78 -1.41 2.63 18.81
C GLY A 78 -2.81 2.27 18.29
N LEU A 79 -3.51 1.41 19.05
CA LEU A 79 -4.91 1.04 18.78
C LEU A 79 -5.93 2.08 19.26
N GLY A 80 -5.48 3.19 19.88
CA GLY A 80 -6.32 4.28 20.37
C GLY A 80 -6.83 4.10 21.81
N ARG A 81 -7.41 5.17 22.37
CA ARG A 81 -7.94 5.19 23.75
C ARG A 81 -9.36 4.62 23.88
N SER A 82 -10.08 4.46 22.76
CA SER A 82 -11.46 3.95 22.74
C SER A 82 -11.59 2.56 23.38
N ARG A 83 -10.53 1.74 23.37
CA ARG A 83 -10.51 0.43 24.03
C ARG A 83 -10.72 0.50 25.55
N TYR A 84 -10.24 1.57 26.19
CA TYR A 84 -10.43 1.78 27.63
C TYR A 84 -11.85 2.27 27.92
N LEU A 85 -12.39 3.12 27.04
CA LEU A 85 -13.77 3.57 27.14
C LEU A 85 -14.76 2.40 26.98
N THR A 86 -14.53 1.50 26.02
CA THR A 86 -15.36 0.30 25.86
C THR A 86 -15.25 -0.63 27.06
N ALA A 87 -14.04 -0.80 27.62
CA ALA A 87 -13.86 -1.62 28.81
C ALA A 87 -14.56 -1.00 30.02
N ALA A 88 -14.46 0.31 30.20
CA ALA A 88 -15.12 1.05 31.28
C ALA A 88 -16.66 1.03 31.14
N SER A 89 -17.18 1.14 29.92
CA SER A 89 -18.64 1.06 29.69
C SER A 89 -19.16 -0.34 29.97
N ILE A 90 -18.44 -1.39 29.55
CA ILE A 90 -18.79 -2.79 29.85
C ILE A 90 -18.73 -3.03 31.35
N PHE A 91 -17.69 -2.53 32.03
CA PHE A 91 -17.55 -2.64 33.48
C PHE A 91 -18.73 -1.97 34.20
N GLY A 92 -19.03 -0.71 33.86
CA GLY A 92 -20.12 0.04 34.48
C GLY A 92 -21.49 -0.61 34.27
N ALA A 93 -21.78 -1.06 33.03
CA ALA A 93 -23.03 -1.75 32.72
C ALA A 93 -23.14 -3.09 33.45
N ALA A 94 -22.07 -3.89 33.46
CA ALA A 94 -22.06 -5.18 34.15
C ALA A 94 -22.16 -5.01 35.67
N ALA A 95 -21.48 -4.01 36.25
CA ALA A 95 -21.57 -3.72 37.68
C ALA A 95 -22.98 -3.26 38.08
N TYR A 96 -23.62 -2.41 37.26
CA TYR A 96 -24.99 -1.98 37.48
C TYR A 96 -25.97 -3.16 37.44
N LEU A 97 -25.83 -4.06 36.46
CA LEU A 97 -26.66 -5.28 36.38
C LEU A 97 -26.43 -6.21 37.58
N CYS A 98 -25.18 -6.40 38.01
CA CYS A 98 -24.89 -7.24 39.18
C CYS A 98 -25.42 -6.62 40.48
N TYR A 99 -25.39 -5.29 40.61
CA TYR A 99 -25.97 -4.57 41.74
C TYR A 99 -27.47 -4.88 41.90
N LEU A 100 -28.21 -4.92 40.79
CA LEU A 100 -29.64 -5.27 40.80
C LEU A 100 -29.92 -6.71 41.29
N THR A 101 -28.95 -7.61 41.17
CA THR A 101 -29.09 -9.02 41.60
C THR A 101 -28.70 -9.28 43.05
N GLY A 102 -28.17 -8.29 43.78
CA GLY A 102 -27.87 -8.38 45.21
C GLY A 102 -26.69 -9.28 45.60
N ASN A 103 -25.99 -9.92 44.65
CA ASN A 103 -24.87 -10.82 44.94
C ASN A 103 -23.52 -10.08 44.95
N TRP A 104 -23.00 -9.78 46.15
CA TRP A 104 -21.78 -8.97 46.33
C TRP A 104 -20.52 -9.58 45.70
N LEU A 105 -20.39 -10.92 45.74
CA LEU A 105 -19.22 -11.63 45.19
C LEU A 105 -19.24 -11.63 43.65
N MET A 106 -20.43 -11.75 43.05
CA MET A 106 -20.63 -11.61 41.60
C MET A 106 -20.41 -10.18 41.12
N MET A 107 -20.69 -9.19 41.98
CA MET A 107 -20.60 -7.75 41.68
C MET A 107 -19.18 -7.27 41.36
N ALA A 108 -18.14 -7.91 41.91
CA ALA A 108 -16.76 -7.56 41.61
C ALA A 108 -16.15 -8.42 40.49
N LEU A 109 -16.44 -9.73 40.48
CA LEU A 109 -15.73 -10.68 39.65
C LEU A 109 -16.23 -10.68 38.19
N ILE A 110 -17.55 -10.68 37.98
CA ILE A 110 -18.14 -10.72 36.64
C ILE A 110 -17.81 -9.46 35.83
N PRO A 111 -18.00 -8.23 36.35
CA PRO A 111 -17.70 -7.02 35.59
C PRO A 111 -16.22 -6.89 35.21
N ALA A 112 -15.32 -7.31 36.10
CA ALA A 112 -13.89 -7.30 35.82
C ALA A 112 -13.53 -8.25 34.66
N ILE A 113 -14.02 -9.50 34.68
CA ILE A 113 -13.77 -10.47 33.61
C ILE A 113 -14.38 -9.98 32.28
N LEU A 114 -15.60 -9.46 32.30
CA LEU A 114 -16.26 -8.91 31.10
C LEU A 114 -15.51 -7.70 30.54
N ALA A 115 -15.00 -6.82 31.40
CA ALA A 115 -14.20 -5.68 30.97
C ALA A 115 -12.87 -6.10 30.32
N VAL A 116 -12.16 -7.07 30.90
CA VAL A 116 -10.92 -7.60 30.33
C VAL A 116 -11.17 -8.29 28.99
N THR A 117 -12.17 -9.16 28.92
CA THR A 117 -12.53 -9.85 27.67
C THR A 117 -12.98 -8.85 26.59
N GLY A 118 -13.81 -7.87 26.94
CA GLY A 118 -14.20 -6.77 26.04
C GLY A 118 -13.00 -5.94 25.55
N PHE A 119 -12.04 -5.64 26.42
CA PHE A 119 -10.81 -4.93 26.05
C PHE A 119 -9.97 -5.72 25.04
N ILE A 120 -9.77 -7.02 25.28
CA ILE A 120 -9.00 -7.90 24.39
C ILE A 120 -9.71 -8.04 23.05
N LEU A 121 -11.02 -8.29 23.07
CA LEU A 121 -11.82 -8.45 21.86
C LEU A 121 -11.81 -7.18 21.01
N HIS A 122 -12.06 -6.03 21.62
CA HIS A 122 -12.06 -4.74 20.91
C HIS A 122 -10.67 -4.40 20.36
N SER A 123 -9.60 -4.68 21.11
CA SER A 123 -8.22 -4.51 20.63
C SER A 123 -7.92 -5.38 19.39
N ASN A 124 -8.34 -6.64 19.42
CA ASN A 124 -8.17 -7.57 18.30
C ASN A 124 -8.98 -7.16 17.07
N LEU A 125 -10.25 -6.75 17.25
CA LEU A 125 -11.10 -6.25 16.18
C LEU A 125 -10.50 -5.00 15.54
N ARG A 126 -10.02 -4.05 16.35
CA ARG A 126 -9.40 -2.82 15.84
C ARG A 126 -8.13 -3.11 15.05
N LYS A 127 -7.30 -4.05 15.53
CA LYS A 127 -6.10 -4.51 14.81
C LYS A 127 -6.47 -5.13 13.46
N ARG A 128 -7.45 -6.05 13.44
CA ARG A 128 -7.93 -6.69 12.21
C ARG A 128 -8.50 -5.67 11.23
N TYR A 129 -9.27 -4.71 11.70
CA TYR A 129 -9.83 -3.64 10.88
C TYR A 129 -8.74 -2.81 10.19
N MET A 130 -7.70 -2.40 10.92
CA MET A 130 -6.55 -1.70 10.32
C MET A 130 -5.82 -2.56 9.28
N GLN A 131 -5.60 -3.85 9.59
CA GLN A 131 -4.99 -4.78 8.64
C GLN A 131 -5.83 -4.97 7.37
N GLN A 132 -7.15 -5.00 7.50
CA GLN A 132 -8.08 -5.05 6.36
C GLN A 132 -8.04 -3.78 5.53
N GLN A 133 -7.93 -2.60 6.15
CA GLN A 133 -7.77 -1.35 5.41
C GLN A 133 -6.47 -1.29 4.63
N LEU A 134 -5.35 -1.73 5.23
CA LEU A 134 -4.07 -1.87 4.53
C LEU A 134 -4.19 -2.87 3.38
N LYS A 135 -4.85 -4.01 3.63
CA LYS A 135 -5.07 -5.03 2.61
C LYS A 135 -5.88 -4.51 1.43
N ALA A 136 -7.00 -3.85 1.69
CA ALA A 136 -7.86 -3.26 0.67
C ALA A 136 -7.12 -2.23 -0.18
N ALA A 137 -6.33 -1.35 0.44
CA ALA A 137 -5.53 -0.38 -0.28
C ALA A 137 -4.49 -1.04 -1.20
N VAL A 138 -3.85 -2.13 -0.76
CA VAL A 138 -2.93 -2.89 -1.61
C VAL A 138 -3.66 -3.74 -2.66
N ASP A 139 -4.88 -4.22 -2.38
CA ASP A 139 -5.69 -4.92 -3.38
C ASP A 139 -6.17 -3.99 -4.50
N GLN A 140 -6.41 -2.70 -4.22
CA GLN A 140 -6.70 -1.71 -5.26
C GLN A 140 -5.55 -1.57 -6.27
N LEU A 141 -4.29 -1.75 -5.85
CA LEU A 141 -3.13 -1.71 -6.75
C LEU A 141 -3.16 -2.82 -7.79
N LYS A 142 -3.78 -3.97 -7.49
CA LYS A 142 -3.88 -5.08 -8.45
C LYS A 142 -4.79 -4.77 -9.64
N GLN A 143 -5.61 -3.73 -9.55
CA GLN A 143 -6.43 -3.24 -10.67
C GLN A 143 -5.57 -2.55 -11.75
N GLN A 144 -4.28 -2.34 -11.49
CA GLN A 144 -3.31 -1.74 -12.39
C GLN A 144 -2.21 -2.75 -12.73
N PRO A 145 -2.55 -3.80 -13.51
CA PRO A 145 -1.66 -4.93 -13.75
C PRO A 145 -0.46 -4.49 -14.61
N ALA A 146 0.73 -4.89 -14.19
CA ALA A 146 2.00 -4.59 -14.85
C ALA A 146 3.02 -5.70 -14.51
N ASP A 147 4.09 -5.84 -15.29
CA ASP A 147 5.15 -6.83 -15.03
C ASP A 147 5.80 -6.57 -13.67
N HIS A 148 6.08 -5.31 -13.38
CA HIS A 148 6.48 -4.84 -12.05
C HIS A 148 5.50 -3.80 -11.53
N GLN A 149 5.01 -4.01 -10.31
CA GLN A 149 4.12 -3.07 -9.63
C GLN A 149 4.87 -2.40 -8.48
N TRP A 150 4.81 -1.07 -8.41
CA TRP A 150 5.45 -0.28 -7.37
C TRP A 150 4.43 0.52 -6.57
N LEU A 151 4.58 0.47 -5.25
CA LEU A 151 3.87 1.32 -4.31
C LEU A 151 4.83 2.36 -3.73
N GLY A 152 4.58 3.62 -4.03
CA GLY A 152 5.26 4.76 -3.42
C GLY A 152 4.54 5.24 -2.17
N LEU A 153 5.25 5.33 -1.03
CA LEU A 153 4.71 5.81 0.24
C LEU A 153 5.49 7.00 0.78
N GLN A 154 4.79 8.08 1.13
CA GLN A 154 5.35 9.24 1.78
C GLN A 154 5.38 9.03 3.29
N VAL A 155 6.39 8.34 3.78
CA VAL A 155 6.51 8.01 5.19
C VAL A 155 7.94 8.25 5.67
N SER A 156 8.07 8.91 6.83
CA SER A 156 9.36 9.04 7.51
C SER A 156 9.88 7.66 7.92
N SER A 157 11.18 7.42 7.79
CA SER A 157 11.83 6.19 8.26
C SER A 157 11.53 5.86 9.73
N LEU A 158 11.33 6.88 10.56
CA LEU A 158 10.94 6.75 11.97
C LEU A 158 9.53 6.16 12.16
N CYS A 159 8.61 6.40 11.23
CA CYS A 159 7.28 5.77 11.26
C CYS A 159 7.34 4.28 10.93
N TRP A 160 8.38 3.86 10.21
CA TRP A 160 8.58 2.45 9.84
C TRP A 160 9.21 1.64 10.99
N ARG A 161 10.18 2.23 11.70
CA ARG A 161 10.95 1.52 12.73
C ARG A 161 10.06 1.05 13.89
N GLY A 162 10.01 -0.26 14.14
CA GLY A 162 9.23 -0.86 15.23
C GLY A 162 7.72 -0.61 15.10
N ASN A 163 7.20 -0.64 13.87
CA ASN A 163 5.79 -0.46 13.58
C ASN A 163 5.22 -1.76 13.00
N ALA A 164 4.49 -2.51 13.83
CA ALA A 164 3.89 -3.78 13.42
C ALA A 164 2.95 -3.66 12.19
N MET A 165 2.33 -2.50 11.97
CA MET A 165 1.49 -2.28 10.78
C MET A 165 2.33 -2.02 9.53
N ALA A 166 3.51 -1.39 9.67
CA ALA A 166 4.45 -1.22 8.57
C ALA A 166 5.06 -2.57 8.18
N ASP A 167 5.43 -3.39 9.16
CA ASP A 167 5.94 -4.75 8.91
C ASP A 167 4.88 -5.64 8.24
N TYR A 168 3.62 -5.51 8.67
CA TYR A 168 2.49 -6.18 8.03
C TYR A 168 2.32 -5.72 6.58
N LEU A 169 2.43 -4.41 6.31
CA LEU A 169 2.34 -3.88 4.95
C LEU A 169 3.48 -4.37 4.06
N SER A 170 4.73 -4.38 4.55
CA SER A 170 5.88 -4.96 3.84
C SER A 170 5.62 -6.43 3.48
N LYS A 171 5.22 -7.26 4.46
CA LYS A 171 4.91 -8.67 4.21
C LYS A 171 3.76 -8.85 3.22
N LEU A 172 2.78 -7.95 3.24
CA LEU A 172 1.67 -7.99 2.30
C LEU A 172 2.12 -7.66 0.87
N CYS A 173 2.97 -6.64 0.70
CA CYS A 173 3.55 -6.28 -0.59
C CYS A 173 4.44 -7.41 -1.12
N GLU A 174 5.29 -7.98 -0.25
CA GLU A 174 6.14 -9.14 -0.56
C GLU A 174 5.35 -10.32 -1.10
N ARG A 175 4.30 -10.73 -0.39
CA ARG A 175 3.45 -11.87 -0.79
C ARG A 175 2.74 -11.63 -2.11
N LYS A 176 2.50 -10.36 -2.45
CA LYS A 176 1.84 -9.96 -3.70
C LYS A 176 2.83 -9.63 -4.82
N GLY A 177 4.14 -9.67 -4.56
CA GLY A 177 5.17 -9.30 -5.54
C GLY A 177 5.23 -7.80 -5.84
N ILE A 178 4.68 -6.95 -4.98
CA ILE A 178 4.64 -5.51 -5.18
C ILE A 178 5.89 -4.88 -4.56
N GLY A 179 6.62 -4.10 -5.35
CA GLY A 179 7.77 -3.32 -4.91
C GLY A 179 7.33 -2.16 -4.02
N LEU A 180 8.15 -1.83 -3.02
CA LEU A 180 7.82 -0.82 -2.02
C LEU A 180 8.90 0.25 -1.95
N LEU A 181 8.50 1.48 -2.24
CA LEU A 181 9.34 2.68 -2.17
C LEU A 181 8.83 3.58 -1.04
N THR A 182 9.75 4.08 -0.22
CA THR A 182 9.42 5.06 0.81
C THR A 182 10.14 6.36 0.55
N VAL A 183 9.40 7.47 0.56
CA VAL A 183 9.92 8.83 0.39
C VAL A 183 9.81 9.56 1.73
N GLY A 184 10.95 9.86 2.33
CA GLY A 184 11.02 10.60 3.58
C GLY A 184 10.81 12.11 3.41
N LYS A 185 10.58 12.83 4.51
CA LYS A 185 10.38 14.30 4.51
C LYS A 185 11.56 15.12 3.95
N ARG A 186 12.78 14.56 3.96
CA ARG A 186 13.99 15.19 3.39
C ARG A 186 14.29 14.69 1.97
N SER A 187 13.25 14.28 1.22
CA SER A 187 13.38 13.71 -0.12
C SER A 187 14.28 12.46 -0.20
N ARG A 188 14.58 11.83 0.95
CA ARG A 188 15.38 10.61 0.99
C ARG A 188 14.49 9.45 0.59
N LEU A 189 14.72 8.96 -0.62
CA LEU A 189 14.14 7.71 -1.11
C LEU A 189 14.84 6.53 -0.44
N THR A 190 14.04 5.56 -0.02
CA THR A 190 14.53 4.28 0.49
C THR A 190 13.73 3.18 -0.18
N LEU A 191 14.42 2.40 -1.01
CA LEU A 191 13.93 1.15 -1.54
C LEU A 191 13.79 0.15 -0.38
N ARG A 192 12.58 -0.33 -0.14
CA ARG A 192 12.30 -1.30 0.94
C ARG A 192 12.21 -2.72 0.41
N GLN A 193 11.65 -2.87 -0.78
CA GLN A 193 11.40 -4.15 -1.39
C GLN A 193 11.35 -4.01 -2.90
N GLU A 194 12.01 -4.91 -3.59
CA GLU A 194 11.91 -5.03 -5.04
C GLU A 194 10.65 -5.78 -5.44
N PRO A 195 10.03 -5.41 -6.59
CA PRO A 195 8.90 -6.12 -7.14
C PRO A 195 9.32 -7.52 -7.61
N ARG A 196 8.34 -8.41 -7.73
CA ARG A 196 8.52 -9.69 -8.42
C ARG A 196 7.83 -9.61 -9.77
N LEU A 197 8.42 -10.25 -10.77
CA LEU A 197 7.84 -10.38 -12.10
C LEU A 197 6.45 -11.03 -12.01
N ALA A 198 5.45 -10.31 -12.48
CA ALA A 198 4.11 -10.83 -12.65
C ALA A 198 3.99 -11.54 -13.99
N THR A 199 3.34 -12.70 -14.01
CA THR A 199 3.02 -13.41 -15.25
C THR A 199 1.70 -12.89 -15.82
N CYS A 200 1.70 -12.38 -17.04
CA CYS A 200 0.47 -12.00 -17.72
C CYS A 200 -0.18 -13.21 -18.41
N ARG A 201 -1.52 -13.31 -18.34
CA ARG A 201 -2.29 -14.30 -19.12
C ARG A 201 -2.52 -13.84 -20.55
N ARG A 202 -2.67 -12.53 -20.74
CA ARG A 202 -2.65 -11.88 -22.05
C ARG A 202 -1.19 -11.62 -22.38
N THR A 203 -0.81 -11.71 -23.64
CA THR A 203 0.59 -11.61 -24.10
C THR A 203 1.37 -10.42 -23.51
N ASP A 204 0.70 -9.31 -23.17
CA ASP A 204 1.30 -8.15 -22.51
C ASP A 204 0.36 -7.47 -21.49
N PHE A 205 0.96 -6.66 -20.60
CA PHE A 205 0.21 -5.85 -19.63
C PHE A 205 -0.27 -4.50 -20.20
N LEU A 206 0.31 -4.02 -21.31
CA LEU A 206 -0.13 -2.77 -21.94
C LEU A 206 -1.58 -2.84 -22.44
N SER A 207 -2.10 -4.04 -22.73
CA SER A 207 -3.50 -4.27 -23.12
C SER A 207 -4.54 -3.84 -22.07
N TYR A 208 -4.13 -3.64 -20.82
CA TYR A 208 -5.03 -3.19 -19.75
C TYR A 208 -5.16 -1.67 -19.67
N TYR A 209 -4.33 -0.93 -20.40
CA TYR A 209 -4.26 0.53 -20.38
C TYR A 209 -4.86 1.11 -21.66
N THR A 210 -5.59 2.21 -21.53
CA THR A 210 -6.27 2.86 -22.67
C THR A 210 -5.28 3.42 -23.69
N GLN A 211 -4.07 3.76 -23.24
CA GLN A 211 -2.97 4.24 -24.08
C GLN A 211 -2.05 3.11 -24.56
N GLY A 212 -2.40 1.84 -24.29
CA GLY A 212 -1.55 0.69 -24.61
C GLY A 212 -1.17 0.60 -26.08
N ASP A 213 -2.11 0.80 -27.00
CA ASP A 213 -1.84 0.74 -28.44
C ASP A 213 -0.90 1.85 -28.93
N ASN A 214 -1.06 3.07 -28.39
CA ASN A 214 -0.18 4.19 -28.71
C ASN A 214 1.25 3.93 -28.20
N LEU A 215 1.36 3.43 -26.97
CA LEU A 215 2.64 3.06 -26.36
C LEU A 215 3.36 1.96 -27.15
N ARG A 216 2.64 0.94 -27.63
CA ARG A 216 3.23 -0.13 -28.46
C ARG A 216 3.80 0.40 -29.76
N ARG A 217 3.07 1.30 -30.45
CA ARG A 217 3.55 1.92 -31.70
C ARG A 217 4.81 2.73 -31.46
N GLU A 218 4.80 3.60 -30.45
CA GLU A 218 5.94 4.45 -30.12
C GLU A 218 7.19 3.64 -29.73
N LEU A 219 7.02 2.56 -28.96
CA LEU A 219 8.12 1.65 -28.60
C LEU A 219 8.67 0.91 -29.82
N SER A 220 7.79 0.45 -30.72
CA SER A 220 8.20 -0.26 -31.94
C SER A 220 8.96 0.68 -32.89
N ASP A 221 8.50 1.92 -33.04
CA ASP A 221 9.15 2.94 -33.86
C ASP A 221 10.53 3.34 -33.32
N GLN A 222 10.68 3.43 -31.99
CA GLN A 222 11.99 3.70 -31.36
C GLN A 222 12.97 2.55 -31.56
N PHE A 223 12.51 1.29 -31.46
CA PHE A 223 13.38 0.14 -31.67
C PHE A 223 13.94 0.10 -33.10
N MET A 224 13.10 0.41 -34.09
CA MET A 224 13.51 0.46 -35.51
C MET A 224 14.50 1.59 -35.86
N ARG A 225 14.63 2.61 -35.01
CA ARG A 225 15.58 3.73 -35.23
C ARG A 225 16.97 3.50 -34.63
N VAL A 226 17.11 2.49 -33.76
CA VAL A 226 18.36 2.21 -33.01
C VAL A 226 19.08 0.97 -33.55
N ALA A 227 18.41 0.16 -34.38
CA ALA A 227 19.01 -0.94 -35.14
C ALA A 227 19.64 -0.44 -36.45
#